data_AF-A0A3P6T809-F1
#
_entry.id   AF-A0A3P6T809-F1
#
_cell.length_a   1.000
_cell.length_b   1.000
_cell.length_c   1.000
_cell.angle_alpha   90.00
_cell.angle_beta   90.00
_cell.angle_gamma   90.00
#
_symmetry.space_group_name_H-M   'P 1'
#
loop_
_entity.id
_entity.type
_entity.pdbx_description
1 polymer ?
#
loop_
_entity_poly.entity_id
_entity_poly.type
_entity_poly.pdbx_seq_one_letter_code
_entity_poly.pdbx_strand_id
1 'polypeptide(L)'
;MGRRWDVERGQERVTNAYHIFRLSGPKSVVEGAISRSVTYNRHHRCIIPRTYLLKNKEGMLREVHIRPFLLLPLLATITETKRKNPVTEFVKGSKSSIFDGNENTQFAILIESKESEDYDDHLDEFQRAAEKFAQRVRFVYINSDIEENWQIIEFLGLIAEDVPGVSFIDLKKHFKKYKAEMKEISKAEIIAFVQSCLDGEATPFLKSEEIPDDWNKNPVVQLVGKNFEEQVFDSKKTTFVFFYAPWCEACQKTMPELEKLGEIYKNEKNLVIARMNSINNEVFGIPIFDVPTIALFIKGSKKPIYHTDERTAKNFSEFIKTSLKKNDEDSVEKEGKESKKEKATGEKQPKNKDKEHVNNKDEL
;
A
#
# COMPACT_ATOMS: atom_id res chain seq x y z
N MET A 1 31.18 -9.63 -34.49
CA MET A 1 30.57 -8.64 -35.42
C MET A 1 29.94 -7.53 -34.58
N GLY A 2 30.62 -6.39 -34.44
CA GLY A 2 30.14 -5.26 -33.64
C GLY A 2 29.13 -4.43 -34.42
N ARG A 3 27.96 -4.17 -33.83
CA ARG A 3 26.93 -3.31 -34.42
C ARG A 3 27.40 -1.85 -34.39
N ARG A 4 27.49 -1.27 -35.58
CA ARG A 4 27.83 0.11 -35.91
C ARG A 4 26.70 1.02 -35.42
N TRP A 5 27.04 2.12 -34.74
CA TRP A 5 26.09 3.19 -34.46
C TRP A 5 26.16 4.16 -35.65
N ASP A 6 25.04 4.36 -36.35
CA ASP A 6 24.92 5.38 -37.39
C ASP A 6 24.77 6.76 -36.74
N VAL A 7 25.66 7.67 -37.13
CA VAL A 7 25.60 9.10 -36.80
C VAL A 7 25.07 9.80 -38.06
N GLU A 8 23.93 10.46 -37.97
CA GLU A 8 23.38 11.24 -39.07
C GLU A 8 24.39 12.30 -39.52
N ARG A 9 24.78 12.23 -40.80
CA ARG A 9 25.68 13.19 -41.45
C ARG A 9 24.90 14.46 -41.78
N GLY A 10 24.93 15.43 -40.87
CA GLY A 10 24.75 16.84 -41.22
C GLY A 10 25.87 17.28 -42.16
N GLN A 11 25.51 18.05 -43.21
CA GLN A 11 26.36 18.44 -44.35
C GLN A 11 27.85 18.64 -44.04
N GLU A 12 28.70 17.91 -44.77
CA GLU A 12 30.15 18.07 -44.77
C GLU A 12 30.55 19.46 -45.30
N ARG A 13 31.02 20.33 -44.41
CA ARG A 13 32.03 21.34 -44.73
C ARG A 13 33.27 21.05 -43.88
N VAL A 14 34.37 20.74 -44.55
CA VAL A 14 35.67 20.47 -43.92
C VAL A 14 36.26 21.78 -43.41
N THR A 15 35.97 22.13 -42.16
CA THR A 15 36.78 23.05 -41.33
C THR A 15 36.66 22.62 -39.86
N ASN A 16 37.74 22.10 -39.28
CA ASN A 16 37.94 21.83 -37.84
C ASN A 16 36.78 21.13 -37.10
N ALA A 17 36.75 19.79 -37.14
CA ALA A 17 35.75 18.97 -36.48
C ALA A 17 35.81 19.06 -34.94
N TYR A 18 34.77 19.63 -34.34
CA TYR A 18 34.48 19.55 -32.91
C TYR A 18 33.39 18.50 -32.69
N HIS A 19 33.55 17.60 -31.72
CA HIS A 19 32.45 16.79 -31.20
C HIS A 19 31.85 17.49 -29.98
N ILE A 20 30.53 17.72 -29.98
CA ILE A 20 29.80 18.33 -28.87
C ILE A 20 29.00 17.22 -28.17
N PHE A 21 29.22 17.04 -26.87
CA PHE A 21 28.40 16.15 -26.03
C PHE A 21 27.80 16.95 -24.86
N ARG A 22 26.50 16.77 -24.59
CA ARG A 22 25.77 17.43 -23.50
C ARG A 22 25.83 16.57 -22.23
N LEU A 23 26.39 17.10 -21.14
CA LEU A 23 26.47 16.42 -19.84
C LEU A 23 25.75 17.26 -18.78
N SER A 24 24.69 16.73 -18.19
CA SER A 24 23.89 17.44 -17.18
C SER A 24 24.02 16.75 -15.82
N GLY A 25 24.35 17.49 -14.77
CA GLY A 25 24.44 17.00 -13.38
C GLY A 25 23.89 18.00 -12.35
N PRO A 26 23.61 17.56 -11.11
CA PRO A 26 22.78 18.30 -10.14
C PRO A 26 23.42 19.56 -9.54
N LYS A 27 24.75 19.74 -9.62
CA LYS A 27 25.44 20.94 -9.08
C LYS A 27 26.22 21.75 -10.12
N SER A 28 26.19 21.33 -11.39
CA SER A 28 26.77 22.05 -12.51
C SER A 28 26.22 21.45 -13.81
N VAL A 29 25.51 22.24 -14.61
CA VAL A 29 25.28 21.89 -16.01
C VAL A 29 26.60 22.05 -16.72
N VAL A 30 26.99 21.07 -17.52
CA VAL A 30 28.08 21.21 -18.48
C VAL A 30 27.47 21.18 -19.88
N GLU A 31 27.22 22.36 -20.43
CA GLU A 31 26.75 22.50 -21.81
C GLU A 31 27.92 22.37 -22.78
N GLY A 32 28.17 21.14 -23.22
CA GLY A 32 29.09 20.88 -24.32
C GLY A 32 30.53 20.74 -23.87
N ALA A 33 31.12 19.58 -24.16
CA ALA A 33 32.57 19.45 -24.23
C ALA A 33 33.04 19.58 -25.67
N ILE A 34 34.01 20.46 -25.92
CA ILE A 34 34.64 20.67 -27.22
C ILE A 34 36.02 20.01 -27.21
N SER A 35 36.26 19.03 -28.10
CA SER A 35 37.58 18.43 -28.31
C SER A 35 38.29 19.09 -29.49
N ARG A 36 39.53 19.56 -29.31
CA ARG A 36 40.42 19.90 -30.43
C ARG A 36 41.02 18.61 -31.00
N SER A 37 40.54 18.24 -32.19
CA SER A 37 41.11 17.23 -33.11
C SER A 37 41.32 15.83 -32.53
N VAL A 38 40.59 14.85 -33.05
CA VAL A 38 41.04 13.45 -33.02
C VAL A 38 42.33 13.39 -33.85
N THR A 39 43.48 13.34 -33.19
CA THR A 39 44.75 13.07 -33.87
C THR A 39 44.97 11.56 -33.85
N TYR A 40 45.20 10.99 -35.03
CA TYR A 40 45.70 9.63 -35.13
C TYR A 40 47.23 9.70 -35.12
N ASN A 41 47.88 8.90 -34.27
CA ASN A 41 49.34 8.76 -34.39
C ASN A 41 49.69 8.03 -35.71
N ARG A 42 50.98 7.99 -36.08
CA ARG A 42 51.48 7.25 -37.28
C ARG A 42 51.11 5.76 -37.32
N HIS A 43 50.49 5.22 -36.26
CA HIS A 43 50.04 3.83 -36.12
C HIS A 43 48.50 3.71 -36.09
N HIS A 44 47.76 4.72 -36.56
CA HIS A 44 46.29 4.75 -36.60
C HIS A 44 45.59 4.50 -35.24
N ARG A 45 46.23 4.83 -34.12
CA ARG A 45 45.56 4.82 -32.80
C ARG A 45 44.90 6.17 -32.53
N CYS A 46 43.60 6.13 -32.20
CA CYS A 46 42.81 7.29 -31.80
C CYS A 46 43.36 7.90 -30.49
N ILE A 47 43.79 9.16 -30.52
CA ILE A 47 44.19 9.89 -29.32
C ILE A 47 42.92 10.48 -28.70
N ILE A 48 42.51 9.92 -27.57
CA ILE A 48 41.41 10.49 -26.76
C ILE A 48 41.87 11.89 -26.28
N PRO A 49 41.07 12.95 -26.50
CA PRO A 49 41.41 14.29 -26.06
C PRO A 49 41.64 14.33 -24.55
N ARG A 50 42.67 15.08 -24.11
CA ARG A 50 43.03 15.21 -22.69
C ARG A 50 42.45 16.46 -22.04
N THR A 51 41.78 17.29 -22.83
CA THR A 51 41.30 18.61 -22.46
C THR A 51 39.85 18.74 -22.90
N TYR A 52 39.01 19.18 -21.98
CA TYR A 52 37.58 19.36 -22.17
C TYR A 52 37.21 20.76 -21.69
N LEU A 53 36.42 21.50 -22.48
CA LEU A 53 35.79 22.73 -22.00
C LEU A 53 34.46 22.36 -21.36
N LEU A 54 34.21 22.82 -20.15
CA LEU A 54 32.93 22.65 -19.46
C LEU A 54 32.21 24.00 -19.37
N LYS A 55 30.97 24.10 -19.83
CA LYS A 55 30.16 25.33 -19.77
C LYS A 55 29.12 25.27 -18.65
N ASN A 56 29.15 26.17 -17.67
CA ASN A 56 28.15 26.21 -16.60
C ASN A 56 26.77 26.73 -17.09
N LYS A 57 25.75 26.70 -16.21
CA LYS A 57 24.38 27.21 -16.50
C LYS A 57 24.33 28.69 -16.90
N GLU A 58 25.32 29.48 -16.48
CA GLU A 58 25.43 30.92 -16.73
C GLU A 58 26.25 31.23 -18.00
N GLY A 59 26.70 30.20 -18.72
CA GLY A 59 27.45 30.34 -19.96
C GLY A 59 28.97 30.44 -19.82
N MET A 60 29.49 30.35 -18.60
CA MET A 60 30.93 30.44 -18.31
C MET A 60 31.64 29.13 -18.66
N LEU A 61 32.70 29.23 -19.46
CA LEU A 61 33.52 28.09 -19.91
C LEU A 61 34.73 27.87 -18.99
N ARG A 62 34.99 26.62 -18.64
CA ARG A 62 36.15 26.20 -17.83
C ARG A 62 36.88 25.05 -18.49
N GLU A 63 38.19 25.19 -18.67
CA GLU A 63 39.03 24.13 -19.21
C GLU A 63 39.36 23.10 -18.12
N VAL A 64 39.18 21.82 -18.43
CA VAL A 64 39.42 20.71 -17.52
C VAL A 64 40.22 19.62 -18.22
N HIS A 65 41.30 19.20 -17.59
CA HIS A 65 42.12 18.09 -18.06
C HIS A 65 41.65 16.78 -17.44
N ILE A 66 41.08 15.88 -18.24
CA ILE A 66 40.65 14.55 -17.79
C ILE A 66 41.62 13.52 -18.37
N ARG A 67 42.20 12.69 -17.49
CA ARG A 67 43.06 11.58 -17.94
C ARG A 67 42.20 10.57 -18.72
N PRO A 68 42.65 10.05 -19.88
CA PRO A 68 41.85 9.16 -20.72
C PRO A 68 41.27 7.93 -20.01
N PHE A 69 41.98 7.38 -19.01
CA PHE A 69 41.50 6.22 -18.24
C PHE A 69 40.38 6.56 -17.23
N LEU A 70 40.22 7.84 -16.87
CA LEU A 70 39.17 8.31 -15.95
C LEU A 70 37.89 8.74 -16.68
N LEU A 71 37.95 8.97 -17.98
CA LEU A 71 36.82 9.44 -18.78
C LEU A 71 35.70 8.40 -18.84
N LEU A 72 36.04 7.15 -19.17
CA LEU A 72 35.05 6.07 -19.29
C LEU A 72 34.39 5.74 -17.94
N PRO A 73 35.12 5.61 -16.81
CA PRO A 73 34.51 5.50 -15.48
C PRO A 73 33.63 6.70 -15.13
N LEU A 74 34.07 7.93 -15.41
CA LEU A 74 33.28 9.14 -15.11
C LEU A 74 31.97 9.18 -15.92
N LEU A 75 32.02 8.86 -17.22
CA LEU A 75 30.84 8.76 -18.08
C LEU A 75 29.93 7.61 -17.65
N ALA A 76 30.50 6.48 -17.23
CA ALA A 76 29.75 5.37 -16.64
C ALA A 76 29.04 5.81 -15.35
N THR A 77 29.72 6.48 -14.42
CA THR A 77 29.12 7.01 -13.19
C THR A 77 28.02 8.02 -13.48
N ILE A 78 28.20 8.93 -14.45
CA ILE A 78 27.19 9.92 -14.87
C ILE A 78 25.97 9.23 -15.52
N THR A 79 26.20 8.22 -16.36
CA THR A 79 25.11 7.47 -17.00
C THR A 79 24.37 6.58 -16.02
N GLU A 80 25.07 5.99 -15.04
CA GLU A 80 24.52 5.15 -13.98
C GLU A 80 23.74 5.98 -12.95
N THR A 81 24.18 7.20 -12.64
CA THR A 81 23.39 8.18 -11.85
C THR A 81 22.17 8.72 -12.62
N LYS A 82 22.20 8.77 -13.96
CA LYS A 82 21.04 9.14 -14.78
C LYS A 82 20.04 8.01 -15.06
N ARG A 83 20.38 6.74 -14.77
CA ARG A 83 19.62 5.56 -15.26
C ARG A 83 18.71 4.86 -14.27
N LYS A 84 18.43 5.43 -13.11
CA LYS A 84 17.26 5.01 -12.34
C LYS A 84 16.22 6.10 -12.45
N ASN A 85 15.39 6.03 -13.49
CA ASN A 85 14.08 6.66 -13.41
C ASN A 85 13.42 6.06 -12.15
N PRO A 86 13.19 6.85 -11.09
CA PRO A 86 12.72 6.28 -9.84
C PRO A 86 11.27 5.80 -9.95
N VAL A 87 10.56 6.24 -11.01
CA VAL A 87 9.20 5.83 -11.33
C VAL A 87 9.23 4.78 -12.45
N THR A 88 8.50 3.69 -12.25
CA THR A 88 8.30 2.64 -13.27
C THR A 88 6.88 2.72 -13.82
N GLU A 89 6.71 2.73 -15.14
CA GLU A 89 5.39 2.64 -15.75
C GLU A 89 4.84 1.21 -15.66
N PHE A 90 3.57 1.08 -15.28
CA PHE A 90 2.83 -0.16 -15.26
C PHE A 90 2.43 -0.60 -16.65
N VAL A 91 2.86 -1.81 -17.02
CA VAL A 91 2.49 -2.46 -18.27
C VAL A 91 2.01 -3.87 -17.97
N LYS A 92 0.72 -4.12 -18.22
CA LYS A 92 0.07 -5.42 -18.06
C LYS A 92 0.77 -6.48 -18.93
N GLY A 93 1.09 -7.63 -18.33
CA GLY A 93 1.75 -8.74 -19.05
C GLY A 93 3.26 -8.61 -19.25
N SER A 94 3.91 -7.56 -18.73
CA SER A 94 5.37 -7.51 -18.68
C SER A 94 5.93 -8.67 -17.84
N LYS A 95 6.99 -9.34 -18.31
CA LYS A 95 7.61 -10.51 -17.62
C LYS A 95 8.11 -10.21 -16.20
N SER A 96 8.31 -8.94 -15.89
CA SER A 96 8.57 -8.43 -14.54
C SER A 96 7.27 -7.84 -13.99
N SER A 97 6.48 -8.65 -13.27
CA SER A 97 5.38 -8.09 -12.47
C SER A 97 5.96 -7.04 -11.54
N ILE A 98 5.60 -5.76 -11.72
CA ILE A 98 6.08 -4.64 -10.88
C ILE A 98 5.71 -4.90 -9.41
N PHE A 99 4.56 -5.58 -9.22
CA PHE A 99 4.14 -6.25 -8.01
C PHE A 99 4.74 -7.68 -8.01
N ASP A 100 6.02 -7.80 -7.67
CA ASP A 100 6.80 -9.04 -7.77
C ASP A 100 6.46 -10.09 -6.69
N GLY A 101 5.26 -10.03 -6.11
CA GLY A 101 4.83 -10.93 -5.02
C GLY A 101 5.68 -10.84 -3.76
N ASN A 102 6.67 -9.95 -3.71
CA ASN A 102 7.47 -9.74 -2.52
C ASN A 102 6.64 -8.99 -1.48
N GLU A 103 6.14 -9.75 -0.52
CA GLU A 103 5.33 -9.29 0.61
C GLU A 103 6.02 -8.19 1.43
N ASN A 104 7.33 -7.93 1.26
CA ASN A 104 8.02 -6.84 1.93
C ASN A 104 8.10 -5.53 1.14
N THR A 105 7.30 -5.37 0.09
CA THR A 105 7.35 -4.19 -0.79
C THR A 105 6.24 -3.20 -0.51
N GLN A 106 6.57 -1.92 -0.60
CA GLN A 106 5.63 -0.81 -0.49
C GLN A 106 5.63 -0.02 -1.80
N PHE A 107 4.45 0.41 -2.24
CA PHE A 107 4.26 1.10 -3.51
C PHE A 107 3.60 2.44 -3.30
N ALA A 108 4.15 3.49 -3.91
CA ALA A 108 3.43 4.72 -4.20
C ALA A 108 3.05 4.68 -5.69
N ILE A 109 1.80 4.97 -6.01
CA ILE A 109 1.26 4.77 -7.36
C ILE A 109 0.58 6.05 -7.81
N LEU A 110 1.05 6.64 -8.91
CA LEU A 110 0.38 7.72 -9.62
C LEU A 110 -0.52 7.12 -10.71
N ILE A 111 -1.78 7.54 -10.75
CA ILE A 111 -2.74 7.19 -11.81
C ILE A 111 -3.08 8.50 -12.52
N GLU A 112 -2.75 8.59 -13.81
CA GLU A 112 -2.91 9.79 -14.63
C GLU A 112 -3.00 9.42 -16.12
N SER A 113 -3.75 10.22 -16.88
CA SER A 113 -3.86 10.13 -18.33
C SER A 113 -2.59 10.67 -18.98
N LYS A 114 -2.04 9.95 -19.97
CA LYS A 114 -0.94 10.49 -20.79
C LYS A 114 -1.40 11.60 -21.73
N GLU A 115 -2.70 11.69 -21.99
CA GLU A 115 -3.31 12.72 -22.82
C GLU A 115 -3.61 14.01 -22.05
N SER A 116 -3.48 13.99 -20.72
CA SER A 116 -3.63 15.18 -19.86
C SER A 116 -2.56 16.24 -20.16
N GLU A 117 -2.96 17.52 -20.18
CA GLU A 117 -2.02 18.65 -20.32
C GLU A 117 -1.06 18.76 -19.14
N ASP A 118 -1.49 18.32 -17.95
CA ASP A 118 -0.71 18.37 -16.70
C ASP A 118 0.16 17.12 -16.48
N TYR A 119 0.12 16.14 -17.40
CA TYR A 119 0.81 14.85 -17.25
C TYR A 119 2.30 14.98 -16.95
N ASP A 120 3.02 15.80 -17.72
CA ASP A 120 4.48 15.95 -17.57
C ASP A 120 4.83 16.61 -16.22
N ASP A 121 4.02 17.57 -15.77
CA ASP A 121 4.22 18.28 -14.50
C ASP A 121 3.92 17.36 -13.30
N HIS A 122 2.80 16.64 -13.32
CA HIS A 122 2.46 15.65 -12.30
C HIS A 122 3.51 14.54 -12.21
N LEU A 123 4.00 14.06 -13.36
CA LEU A 123 5.04 13.03 -13.40
C LEU A 123 6.39 13.56 -12.86
N ASP A 124 6.79 14.79 -13.15
CA ASP A 124 8.01 15.41 -12.58
C ASP A 124 7.90 15.55 -11.06
N GLU A 125 6.79 16.06 -10.54
CA GLU A 125 6.55 16.20 -9.10
C GLU A 125 6.58 14.83 -8.40
N PHE A 126 5.97 13.81 -9.01
CA PHE A 126 6.00 12.44 -8.52
C PHE A 126 7.40 11.81 -8.55
N GLN A 127 8.17 12.03 -9.62
CA GLN A 127 9.58 11.59 -9.71
C GLN A 127 10.44 12.27 -8.63
N ARG A 128 10.27 13.57 -8.42
CA ARG A 128 11.03 14.33 -7.41
C ARG A 128 10.62 13.97 -5.98
N ALA A 129 9.39 13.51 -5.76
CA ALA A 129 8.98 12.93 -4.48
C ALA A 129 9.65 11.57 -4.24
N ALA A 130 9.75 10.74 -5.29
CA ALA A 130 10.35 9.41 -5.24
C ALA A 130 11.81 9.42 -4.74
N GLU A 131 12.58 10.47 -5.06
CA GLU A 131 13.96 10.66 -4.60
C GLU A 131 14.11 10.56 -3.07
N LYS A 132 13.11 11.03 -2.30
CA LYS A 132 13.12 11.00 -0.82
C LYS A 132 12.95 9.59 -0.26
N PHE A 133 12.33 8.69 -1.02
CA PHE A 133 11.96 7.34 -0.57
C PHE A 133 12.72 6.24 -1.33
N ALA A 134 13.79 6.61 -2.04
CA ALA A 134 14.60 5.70 -2.82
C ALA A 134 14.98 4.46 -2.00
N GLN A 135 14.84 3.28 -2.61
CA GLN A 135 15.11 1.95 -2.02
C GLN A 135 14.12 1.51 -0.91
N ARG A 136 13.25 2.38 -0.41
CA ARG A 136 12.25 2.05 0.63
C ARG A 136 10.86 1.82 0.06
N VAL A 137 10.45 2.63 -0.92
CA VAL A 137 9.15 2.58 -1.59
C VAL A 137 9.38 2.56 -3.10
N ARG A 138 8.64 1.70 -3.81
CA ARG A 138 8.64 1.68 -5.28
C ARG A 138 7.61 2.68 -5.80
N PHE A 139 8.04 3.58 -6.67
CA PHE A 139 7.14 4.52 -7.30
C PHE A 139 6.72 3.97 -8.67
N VAL A 140 5.42 3.92 -8.90
CA VAL A 140 4.81 3.32 -10.09
C VAL A 140 3.86 4.34 -10.70
N TYR A 141 3.84 4.42 -12.02
CA TYR A 141 2.86 5.19 -12.77
C TYR A 141 1.93 4.24 -13.53
N ILE A 142 0.62 4.46 -13.49
CA ILE A 142 -0.38 3.72 -14.25
C ILE A 142 -1.08 4.69 -15.20
N ASN A 143 -1.05 4.37 -16.49
CA ASN A 143 -1.80 5.13 -17.49
C ASN A 143 -3.30 4.79 -17.44
N SER A 144 -4.14 5.78 -17.15
CA SER A 144 -5.60 5.63 -17.11
C SER A 144 -6.26 5.56 -18.50
N ASP A 145 -5.56 5.92 -19.57
CA ASP A 145 -6.09 5.86 -20.94
C ASP A 145 -6.19 4.42 -21.46
N ILE A 146 -5.54 3.47 -20.77
CA ILE A 146 -5.52 2.06 -21.12
C ILE A 146 -6.66 1.34 -20.39
N GLU A 147 -7.66 0.89 -21.13
CA GLU A 147 -8.85 0.19 -20.60
C GLU A 147 -8.47 -0.99 -19.68
N GLU A 148 -7.46 -1.77 -20.07
CA GLU A 148 -7.03 -2.94 -19.32
C GLU A 148 -6.40 -2.65 -17.96
N ASN A 149 -6.03 -1.39 -17.71
CA ASN A 149 -5.52 -0.91 -16.42
C ASN A 149 -6.64 -0.58 -15.44
N TRP A 150 -7.88 -0.36 -15.88
CA TRP A 150 -8.98 0.02 -14.97
C TRP A 150 -9.29 -1.05 -13.93
N GLN A 151 -9.10 -2.32 -14.26
CA GLN A 151 -9.22 -3.40 -13.27
C GLN A 151 -8.28 -3.23 -12.08
N ILE A 152 -7.04 -2.77 -12.31
CA ILE A 152 -6.10 -2.50 -11.21
C ILE A 152 -6.39 -1.14 -10.54
N ILE A 153 -6.79 -0.13 -11.30
CA ILE A 153 -7.16 1.20 -10.75
C ILE A 153 -8.35 1.07 -9.77
N GLU A 154 -9.39 0.35 -10.16
CA GLU A 154 -10.55 0.04 -9.30
C GLU A 154 -10.14 -0.77 -8.07
N PHE A 155 -9.22 -1.72 -8.24
CA PHE A 155 -8.66 -2.47 -7.11
C PHE A 155 -7.91 -1.56 -6.12
N LEU A 156 -7.20 -0.54 -6.62
CA LEU A 156 -6.56 0.49 -5.79
C LEU A 156 -7.56 1.44 -5.12
N GLY A 157 -8.84 1.39 -5.52
CA GLY A 157 -9.90 2.18 -4.91
C GLY A 157 -10.21 3.49 -5.61
N LEU A 158 -9.72 3.67 -6.85
CA LEU A 158 -9.99 4.87 -7.64
C LEU A 158 -11.07 4.61 -8.67
N ILE A 159 -11.93 5.60 -8.86
CA ILE A 159 -12.88 5.71 -9.98
C ILE A 159 -12.41 6.81 -10.96
N ALA A 160 -13.15 7.01 -12.05
CA ALA A 160 -12.79 8.00 -13.08
C ALA A 160 -12.63 9.41 -12.51
N GLU A 161 -13.48 9.79 -11.57
CA GLU A 161 -13.50 11.10 -10.90
C GLU A 161 -12.32 11.31 -9.97
N ASP A 162 -11.63 10.24 -9.58
CA ASP A 162 -10.42 10.31 -8.76
C ASP A 162 -9.14 10.47 -9.58
N VAL A 163 -9.23 10.46 -10.91
CA VAL A 163 -8.07 10.61 -11.80
C VAL A 163 -7.94 12.09 -12.20
N PRO A 164 -6.77 12.71 -11.99
CA PRO A 164 -5.54 12.09 -11.53
C PRO A 164 -5.46 11.92 -10.01
N GLY A 165 -4.80 10.84 -9.58
CA GLY A 165 -4.78 10.46 -8.17
C GLY A 165 -3.55 9.65 -7.75
N VAL A 166 -3.29 9.63 -6.44
CA VAL A 166 -2.17 8.89 -5.85
C VAL A 166 -2.66 7.88 -4.83
N SER A 167 -2.19 6.63 -4.96
CA SER A 167 -2.42 5.55 -4.00
C SER A 167 -1.13 5.10 -3.33
N PHE A 168 -1.27 4.49 -2.16
CA PHE A 168 -0.20 3.76 -1.50
C PHE A 168 -0.63 2.32 -1.19
N ILE A 169 0.26 1.36 -1.42
CA ILE A 169 0.07 -0.04 -1.00
C ILE A 169 1.18 -0.42 -0.02
N ASP A 170 0.79 -0.94 1.13
CA ASP A 170 1.69 -1.61 2.06
C ASP A 170 1.47 -3.13 2.00
N LEU A 171 2.54 -3.89 1.70
CA LEU A 171 2.50 -5.35 1.77
C LEU A 171 3.20 -5.89 3.04
N LYS A 172 4.07 -5.11 3.73
CA LYS A 172 5.06 -5.60 4.72
C LYS A 172 4.48 -6.29 5.96
N LYS A 173 3.24 -6.02 6.32
CA LYS A 173 2.59 -6.57 7.53
C LYS A 173 1.24 -7.15 7.19
N HIS A 174 0.41 -6.32 6.59
CA HIS A 174 -0.92 -6.64 6.09
C HIS A 174 -1.08 -5.89 4.78
N PHE A 175 -1.78 -6.50 3.84
CA PHE A 175 -2.22 -5.82 2.63
C PHE A 175 -3.09 -4.63 3.03
N LYS A 176 -2.56 -3.41 2.89
CA LYS A 176 -3.29 -2.16 3.12
C LYS A 176 -3.17 -1.28 1.90
N LYS A 177 -4.30 -0.72 1.48
CA LYS A 177 -4.37 0.31 0.46
C LYS A 177 -4.67 1.63 1.14
N TYR A 178 -4.17 2.71 0.57
CA TYR A 178 -4.47 4.06 0.99
C TYR A 178 -4.69 4.88 -0.27
N LYS A 179 -5.67 5.79 -0.19
CA LYS A 179 -6.00 6.73 -1.24
C LYS A 179 -5.67 8.12 -0.71
N ALA A 180 -4.92 8.89 -1.47
CA ALA A 180 -4.58 10.25 -1.07
C ALA A 180 -5.78 11.18 -1.26
N GLU A 181 -5.99 12.05 -0.29
CA GLU A 181 -6.90 13.19 -0.40
C GLU A 181 -6.04 14.46 -0.52
N MET A 182 -5.58 14.74 -1.74
CA MET A 182 -4.70 15.87 -2.03
C MET A 182 -5.43 16.94 -2.84
N LYS A 183 -5.04 18.21 -2.66
CA LYS A 183 -5.62 19.32 -3.42
C LYS A 183 -5.00 19.45 -4.79
N GLU A 184 -3.71 19.14 -4.87
CA GLU A 184 -2.90 19.19 -6.08
C GLU A 184 -1.84 18.09 -6.04
N ILE A 185 -1.47 17.57 -7.21
CA ILE A 185 -0.37 16.60 -7.33
C ILE A 185 0.96 17.36 -7.28
N SER A 186 1.39 17.71 -6.06
CA SER A 186 2.67 18.36 -5.81
C SER A 186 3.63 17.46 -5.02
N LYS A 187 4.94 17.64 -5.20
CA LYS A 187 5.98 16.90 -4.47
C LYS A 187 5.77 16.96 -2.97
N ALA A 188 5.36 18.11 -2.44
CA ALA A 188 5.17 18.31 -1.02
C ALA A 188 4.01 17.45 -0.48
N GLU A 189 2.85 17.45 -1.15
CA GLU A 189 1.68 16.67 -0.75
C GLU A 189 1.94 15.16 -0.93
N ILE A 190 2.58 14.74 -2.02
CA ILE A 190 2.97 13.33 -2.24
C ILE A 190 3.91 12.84 -1.13
N ILE A 191 4.92 13.66 -0.77
CA ILE A 191 5.84 13.32 0.32
C ILE A 191 5.10 13.19 1.65
N ALA A 192 4.20 14.12 1.96
CA ALA A 192 3.43 14.11 3.20
C ALA A 192 2.54 12.86 3.28
N PHE A 193 1.81 12.54 2.20
CA PHE A 193 0.96 11.36 2.11
C PHE A 193 1.75 10.06 2.28
N VAL A 194 2.83 9.87 1.50
CA VAL A 194 3.66 8.66 1.58
C VAL A 194 4.27 8.50 2.97
N GLN A 195 4.73 9.60 3.59
CA GLN A 195 5.30 9.56 4.93
C GLN A 195 4.24 9.20 5.99
N SER A 196 3.04 9.79 5.91
CA SER A 196 1.90 9.45 6.79
C SER A 196 1.50 7.98 6.70
N CYS A 197 1.53 7.39 5.50
CA CYS A 197 1.28 5.96 5.30
C CYS A 197 2.35 5.09 5.98
N LEU A 198 3.62 5.50 5.88
CA LEU A 198 4.75 4.77 6.47
C LEU A 198 4.80 4.88 7.99
N ASP A 199 4.35 6.01 8.54
CA ASP A 199 4.27 6.25 9.98
C ASP A 199 3.02 5.61 10.60
N GLY A 200 2.09 5.12 9.77
CA GLY A 200 0.85 4.46 10.20
C GLY A 200 -0.23 5.42 10.67
N GLU A 201 -0.11 6.71 10.33
CA GLU A 201 -1.07 7.76 10.65
C GLU A 201 -2.21 7.83 9.64
N ALA A 202 -1.96 7.44 8.39
CA ALA A 202 -2.98 7.40 7.35
C ALA A 202 -4.03 6.32 7.63
N THR A 203 -5.30 6.64 7.35
CA THR A 203 -6.40 5.67 7.43
C THR A 203 -6.38 4.78 6.18
N PRO A 204 -6.37 3.44 6.32
CA PRO A 204 -6.48 2.54 5.18
C PRO A 204 -7.76 2.76 4.40
N PHE A 205 -7.65 2.84 3.08
CA PHE A 205 -8.79 2.78 2.17
C PHE A 205 -9.31 1.34 2.12
N LEU A 206 -10.63 1.21 2.34
CA LEU A 206 -11.37 -0.04 2.17
C LEU A 206 -12.41 0.20 1.09
N LYS A 207 -12.42 -0.66 0.07
CA LYS A 207 -13.47 -0.65 -0.95
C LYS A 207 -14.83 -0.85 -0.26
N SER A 208 -15.83 -0.08 -0.67
CA SER A 208 -17.21 -0.27 -0.21
C SER A 208 -18.20 0.18 -1.28
N GLU A 209 -19.28 -0.57 -1.41
CA GLU A 209 -20.49 -0.11 -2.10
C GLU A 209 -21.17 1.00 -1.28
N GLU A 210 -22.08 1.74 -1.92
CA GLU A 210 -23.01 2.61 -1.21
C GLU A 210 -23.98 1.78 -0.37
N ILE A 211 -24.41 2.34 0.76
CA ILE A 211 -25.40 1.68 1.61
C ILE A 211 -26.75 1.70 0.87
N PRO A 212 -27.35 0.55 0.51
CA PRO A 212 -28.63 0.54 -0.18
C PRO A 212 -29.76 1.09 0.69
N ASP A 213 -30.76 1.77 0.13
CA ASP A 213 -31.90 2.32 0.89
C ASP A 213 -32.72 1.24 1.64
N ASP A 214 -32.64 -0.01 1.21
CA ASP A 214 -33.32 -1.17 1.77
C ASP A 214 -32.41 -2.10 2.58
N TRP A 215 -31.20 -1.65 2.93
CA TRP A 215 -30.17 -2.46 3.57
C TRP A 215 -30.64 -3.23 4.82
N ASN A 216 -31.61 -2.71 5.56
CA ASN A 216 -32.16 -3.32 6.78
C ASN A 216 -33.68 -3.61 6.72
N LYS A 217 -34.30 -3.60 5.52
CA LYS A 217 -35.75 -3.83 5.39
C LYS A 217 -36.14 -5.30 5.46
N ASN A 218 -35.22 -6.21 5.15
CA ASN A 218 -35.44 -7.65 5.14
C ASN A 218 -34.90 -8.32 6.41
N PRO A 219 -35.37 -9.54 6.76
CA PRO A 219 -34.83 -10.29 7.91
C PRO A 219 -33.31 -10.54 7.84
N VAL A 220 -32.77 -10.64 6.62
CA VAL A 220 -31.32 -10.65 6.37
C VAL A 220 -30.87 -9.24 6.00
N VAL A 221 -30.00 -8.67 6.83
CA VAL A 221 -29.43 -7.33 6.65
C VAL A 221 -28.33 -7.36 5.60
N GLN A 222 -28.34 -6.39 4.68
CA GLN A 222 -27.27 -6.16 3.72
C GLN A 222 -26.20 -5.27 4.35
N LEU A 223 -24.98 -5.78 4.41
CA LEU A 223 -23.80 -5.02 4.81
C LEU A 223 -22.97 -4.63 3.58
N VAL A 224 -22.31 -3.48 3.72
CA VAL A 224 -21.27 -2.92 2.86
C VAL A 224 -20.13 -2.45 3.76
N GLY A 225 -18.96 -2.15 3.20
CA GLY A 225 -17.81 -1.69 4.00
C GLY A 225 -18.13 -0.49 4.91
N LYS A 226 -18.92 0.47 4.41
CA LYS A 226 -19.33 1.70 5.13
C LYS A 226 -20.18 1.47 6.38
N ASN A 227 -21.03 0.44 6.41
CA ASN A 227 -21.90 0.16 7.57
C ASN A 227 -21.44 -1.05 8.39
N PHE A 228 -20.41 -1.77 7.94
CA PHE A 228 -19.98 -3.02 8.57
C PHE A 228 -19.61 -2.84 10.04
N GLU A 229 -18.74 -1.87 10.36
CA GLU A 229 -18.21 -1.74 11.73
C GLU A 229 -19.31 -1.45 12.75
N GLU A 230 -20.20 -0.51 12.40
CA GLU A 230 -21.32 -0.11 13.26
C GLU A 230 -22.29 -1.27 13.52
N GLN A 231 -22.61 -2.05 12.49
CA GLN A 231 -23.62 -3.12 12.59
C GLN A 231 -23.06 -4.43 13.17
N VAL A 232 -21.77 -4.72 12.94
CA VAL A 232 -21.17 -6.00 13.33
C VAL A 232 -20.52 -5.94 14.70
N PHE A 233 -19.93 -4.81 15.10
CA PHE A 233 -19.28 -4.67 16.41
C PHE A 233 -20.14 -3.93 17.44
N ASP A 234 -21.47 -3.93 17.25
CA ASP A 234 -22.41 -3.42 18.25
C ASP A 234 -22.23 -4.17 19.58
N SER A 235 -21.91 -3.42 20.63
CA SER A 235 -21.75 -3.94 21.99
C SER A 235 -22.99 -4.66 22.56
N LYS A 236 -24.18 -4.44 21.96
CA LYS A 236 -25.46 -4.97 22.45
C LYS A 236 -25.99 -6.15 21.63
N LYS A 237 -25.47 -6.38 20.43
CA LYS A 237 -26.00 -7.38 19.50
C LYS A 237 -24.92 -8.37 19.09
N THR A 238 -25.33 -9.61 18.93
CA THR A 238 -24.54 -10.62 18.25
C THR A 238 -24.90 -10.59 16.77
N THR A 239 -23.91 -10.65 15.89
CA THR A 239 -24.13 -10.56 14.44
C THR A 239 -23.57 -11.78 13.73
N PHE A 240 -24.42 -12.51 13.02
CA PHE A 240 -24.05 -13.59 12.11
C PHE A 240 -23.88 -13.00 10.71
N VAL A 241 -22.70 -13.14 10.11
CA VAL A 241 -22.38 -12.55 8.80
C VAL A 241 -22.02 -13.63 7.80
N PHE A 242 -22.68 -13.59 6.64
CA PHE A 242 -22.35 -14.37 5.46
C PHE A 242 -21.58 -13.54 4.42
N PHE A 243 -20.30 -13.84 4.25
CA PHE A 243 -19.43 -13.22 3.25
C PHE A 243 -19.49 -14.01 1.94
N TYR A 244 -19.88 -13.35 0.84
CA TYR A 244 -20.18 -14.03 -0.42
C TYR A 244 -19.64 -13.29 -1.65
N ALA A 245 -19.64 -13.99 -2.80
CA ALA A 245 -19.53 -13.39 -4.13
C ALA A 245 -20.77 -13.76 -4.97
N PRO A 246 -21.32 -12.83 -5.78
CA PRO A 246 -22.61 -13.04 -6.45
C PRO A 246 -22.57 -14.15 -7.52
N TRP A 247 -21.41 -14.39 -8.14
CA TRP A 247 -21.21 -15.43 -9.16
C TRP A 247 -20.79 -16.79 -8.58
N CYS A 248 -20.55 -16.89 -7.27
CA CYS A 248 -20.09 -18.14 -6.66
C CYS A 248 -21.25 -19.13 -6.50
N GLU A 249 -21.20 -20.26 -7.20
CA GLU A 249 -22.25 -21.30 -7.15
C GLU A 249 -22.49 -21.80 -5.71
N ALA A 250 -21.40 -22.01 -4.95
CA ALA A 250 -21.50 -22.41 -3.55
C ALA A 250 -22.22 -21.33 -2.71
N CYS A 251 -21.98 -20.04 -2.97
CA CYS A 251 -22.68 -18.96 -2.28
C CYS A 251 -24.17 -18.94 -2.64
N GLN A 252 -24.50 -19.11 -3.92
CA GLN A 252 -25.88 -19.15 -4.40
C GLN A 252 -26.68 -20.28 -3.75
N LYS A 253 -26.08 -21.45 -3.52
CA LYS A 253 -26.71 -22.56 -2.78
C LYS A 253 -26.94 -22.26 -1.30
N THR A 254 -26.14 -21.39 -0.68
CA THR A 254 -26.28 -21.02 0.74
C THR A 254 -27.28 -19.89 0.96
N MET A 255 -27.47 -19.00 -0.02
CA MET A 255 -28.40 -17.86 0.11
C MET A 255 -29.80 -18.27 0.60
N PRO A 256 -30.49 -19.30 0.04
CA PRO A 256 -31.81 -19.70 0.53
C PRO A 256 -31.81 -20.17 1.99
N GLU A 257 -30.73 -20.80 2.45
CA GLU A 257 -30.59 -21.24 3.85
C GLU A 257 -30.34 -20.06 4.79
N LEU A 258 -29.63 -19.03 4.33
CA LEU A 258 -29.48 -17.78 5.04
C LEU A 258 -30.81 -17.04 5.18
N GLU A 259 -31.60 -16.96 4.11
CA GLU A 259 -32.93 -16.30 4.15
C GLU A 259 -33.87 -17.02 5.13
N LYS A 260 -33.88 -18.36 5.14
CA LYS A 260 -34.60 -19.15 6.15
C LYS A 260 -34.12 -18.84 7.57
N LEU A 261 -32.81 -18.71 7.78
CA LEU A 261 -32.24 -18.35 9.08
C LEU A 261 -32.68 -16.95 9.52
N GLY A 262 -32.65 -15.98 8.62
CA GLY A 262 -33.17 -14.62 8.85
C GLY A 262 -34.62 -14.66 9.31
N GLU A 263 -35.46 -15.43 8.63
CA GLU A 263 -36.88 -15.57 8.99
C GLU A 263 -37.08 -16.21 10.38
N ILE A 264 -36.27 -17.21 10.75
CA ILE A 264 -36.30 -17.84 12.09
C ILE A 264 -36.01 -16.81 13.20
N TYR A 265 -35.06 -15.91 12.97
CA TYR A 265 -34.56 -14.97 13.98
C TYR A 265 -35.05 -13.52 13.82
N LYS A 266 -36.00 -13.24 12.92
CA LYS A 266 -36.48 -11.88 12.62
C LYS A 266 -36.99 -11.07 13.82
N ASN A 267 -37.43 -11.77 14.89
CA ASN A 267 -37.96 -11.16 16.11
C ASN A 267 -36.95 -11.15 17.27
N GLU A 268 -35.76 -11.72 17.08
CA GLU A 268 -34.70 -11.76 18.10
C GLU A 268 -33.95 -10.42 18.12
N LYS A 269 -34.12 -9.65 19.18
CA LYS A 269 -33.64 -8.25 19.23
C LYS A 269 -32.12 -8.14 19.36
N ASN A 270 -31.47 -9.18 19.88
CA ASN A 270 -30.04 -9.18 20.17
C ASN A 270 -29.23 -10.04 19.18
N LEU A 271 -29.85 -10.48 18.08
CA LEU A 271 -29.20 -11.26 17.04
C LEU A 271 -29.52 -10.66 15.67
N VAL A 272 -28.49 -10.34 14.91
CA VAL A 272 -28.62 -9.86 13.53
C VAL A 272 -28.12 -10.94 12.59
N ILE A 273 -28.92 -11.28 11.57
CA ILE A 273 -28.49 -12.12 10.45
C ILE A 273 -28.17 -11.21 9.29
N ALA A 274 -26.96 -11.29 8.76
CA ALA A 274 -26.45 -10.36 7.76
C ALA A 274 -25.67 -11.06 6.65
N ARG A 275 -25.51 -10.36 5.52
CA ARG A 275 -24.66 -10.77 4.40
C ARG A 275 -23.83 -9.60 3.86
N MET A 276 -22.67 -9.89 3.30
CA MET A 276 -21.79 -8.89 2.68
C MET A 276 -21.14 -9.43 1.40
N ASN A 277 -21.23 -8.66 0.31
CA ASN A 277 -20.53 -8.96 -0.94
C ASN A 277 -19.04 -8.64 -0.79
N SER A 278 -18.20 -9.66 -0.67
CA SER A 278 -16.75 -9.50 -0.40
C SER A 278 -15.93 -9.14 -1.65
N ILE A 279 -16.56 -9.07 -2.82
CA ILE A 279 -15.91 -8.62 -4.06
C ILE A 279 -15.84 -7.09 -4.13
N ASN A 280 -16.92 -6.45 -3.66
CA ASN A 280 -17.07 -5.00 -3.75
C ASN A 280 -16.92 -4.30 -2.40
N ASN A 281 -16.70 -5.06 -1.32
CA ASN A 281 -16.54 -4.52 0.02
C ASN A 281 -15.36 -5.18 0.72
N GLU A 282 -14.51 -4.37 1.33
CA GLU A 282 -13.37 -4.77 2.15
C GLU A 282 -13.61 -4.39 3.61
N VAL A 283 -13.12 -5.22 4.53
CA VAL A 283 -13.23 -4.99 5.97
C VAL A 283 -11.86 -5.13 6.63
N PHE A 284 -11.54 -4.23 7.54
CA PHE A 284 -10.24 -4.21 8.19
C PHE A 284 -10.15 -5.24 9.32
N GLY A 285 -9.03 -5.95 9.40
CA GLY A 285 -8.68 -6.79 10.55
C GLY A 285 -9.49 -8.09 10.69
N ILE A 286 -10.33 -8.42 9.71
CA ILE A 286 -11.08 -9.68 9.66
C ILE A 286 -10.51 -10.53 8.53
N PRO A 287 -9.94 -11.72 8.83
CA PRO A 287 -9.46 -12.61 7.81
C PRO A 287 -10.64 -13.24 7.05
N ILE A 288 -10.95 -12.70 5.88
CA ILE A 288 -11.86 -13.27 4.88
C ILE A 288 -11.01 -13.65 3.67
N PHE A 289 -10.53 -14.89 3.61
CA PHE A 289 -9.60 -15.34 2.57
C PHE A 289 -10.31 -15.88 1.34
N ASP A 290 -11.49 -16.45 1.52
CA ASP A 290 -12.29 -17.09 0.50
C ASP A 290 -13.79 -16.92 0.76
N VAL A 291 -14.58 -17.22 -0.26
CA VAL A 291 -16.04 -17.22 -0.19
C VAL A 291 -16.59 -18.58 -0.61
N PRO A 292 -17.65 -19.07 0.04
CA PRO A 292 -18.36 -18.44 1.15
C PRO A 292 -17.62 -18.55 2.48
N THR A 293 -17.59 -17.46 3.25
CA THR A 293 -17.13 -17.45 4.64
C THR A 293 -18.30 -17.06 5.55
N ILE A 294 -18.42 -17.72 6.70
CA ILE A 294 -19.46 -17.44 7.68
C ILE A 294 -18.80 -17.19 9.02
N ALA A 295 -19.15 -16.06 9.65
CA ALA A 295 -18.61 -15.70 10.95
C ALA A 295 -19.70 -15.18 11.89
N LEU A 296 -19.55 -15.49 13.17
CA LEU A 296 -20.35 -14.96 14.26
C LEU A 296 -19.52 -13.99 15.09
N PHE A 297 -20.06 -12.80 15.31
CA PHE A 297 -19.48 -11.76 16.14
C PHE A 297 -20.35 -11.64 17.39
N ILE A 298 -19.84 -12.12 18.51
CA ILE A 298 -20.56 -12.04 19.79
C ILE A 298 -20.56 -10.60 20.29
N LYS A 299 -21.69 -10.15 20.85
CA LYS A 299 -21.84 -8.82 21.46
C LYS A 299 -20.60 -8.40 22.28
N GLY A 300 -20.05 -7.23 21.97
CA GLY A 300 -18.85 -6.68 22.66
C GLY A 300 -17.51 -7.31 22.27
N SER A 301 -17.48 -8.26 21.32
CA SER A 301 -16.25 -8.86 20.79
C SER A 301 -16.06 -8.52 19.31
N LYS A 302 -14.88 -8.00 18.95
CA LYS A 302 -14.47 -7.87 17.54
C LYS A 302 -13.90 -9.18 16.96
N LYS A 303 -13.76 -10.24 17.76
CA LYS A 303 -13.18 -11.50 17.32
C LYS A 303 -14.27 -12.37 16.65
N PRO A 304 -14.09 -12.75 15.37
CA PRO A 304 -15.01 -13.66 14.70
C PRO A 304 -14.86 -15.10 15.22
N ILE A 305 -15.99 -15.81 15.29
CA ILE A 305 -16.05 -17.27 15.41
C ILE A 305 -16.51 -17.80 14.06
N TYR A 306 -15.69 -18.62 13.41
CA TYR A 306 -15.99 -19.12 12.06
C TYR A 306 -16.83 -20.39 12.11
N HIS A 307 -17.82 -20.47 11.22
CA HIS A 307 -18.62 -21.67 11.00
C HIS A 307 -17.99 -22.55 9.92
N THR A 308 -17.80 -23.83 10.22
CA THR A 308 -17.13 -24.79 9.31
C THR A 308 -18.01 -25.97 8.90
N ASP A 309 -19.19 -26.14 9.52
CA ASP A 309 -20.08 -27.27 9.23
C ASP A 309 -20.95 -27.00 7.98
N GLU A 310 -21.87 -27.93 7.65
CA GLU A 310 -22.74 -27.77 6.49
C GLU A 310 -23.55 -26.47 6.56
N ARG A 311 -23.78 -25.87 5.39
CA ARG A 311 -24.36 -24.55 5.22
C ARG A 311 -25.88 -24.59 5.13
N THR A 312 -26.52 -25.11 6.16
CA THR A 312 -27.99 -25.23 6.30
C THR A 312 -28.51 -24.35 7.44
N ALA A 313 -29.76 -23.89 7.35
CA ALA A 313 -30.38 -23.05 8.37
C ALA A 313 -30.41 -23.72 9.76
N LYS A 314 -30.55 -25.06 9.77
CA LYS A 314 -30.47 -25.87 10.98
C LYS A 314 -29.09 -25.77 11.63
N ASN A 315 -28.04 -26.04 10.88
CA ASN A 315 -26.67 -26.05 11.40
C ASN A 315 -26.22 -24.64 11.80
N PHE A 316 -26.63 -23.60 11.05
CA PHE A 316 -26.39 -22.21 11.45
C PHE A 316 -27.06 -21.89 12.79
N SER A 317 -28.30 -22.34 12.99
CA SER A 317 -29.02 -22.16 14.27
C SER A 317 -28.32 -22.88 15.42
N GLU A 318 -27.83 -24.11 15.20
CA GLU A 318 -27.07 -24.87 16.19
C GLU A 318 -25.73 -24.20 16.53
N PHE A 319 -25.03 -23.69 15.52
CA PHE A 319 -23.78 -22.96 15.66
C PHE A 319 -23.95 -21.68 16.48
N ILE A 320 -24.98 -20.87 16.19
CA ILE A 320 -25.30 -19.66 16.96
C ILE A 320 -25.57 -20.01 18.42
N LYS A 321 -26.45 -20.99 18.68
CA LYS A 321 -26.82 -21.41 20.04
C LYS A 321 -25.62 -21.93 20.83
N THR A 322 -24.78 -22.76 20.21
CA THR A 322 -23.61 -23.37 20.87
C THR A 322 -22.55 -22.31 21.18
N SER A 323 -22.32 -21.39 20.26
CA SER A 323 -21.36 -20.29 20.44
C SER A 323 -21.79 -19.33 21.56
N LEU A 324 -23.08 -19.01 21.64
CA LEU A 324 -23.62 -18.18 22.72
C LEU A 324 -23.48 -18.85 24.09
N LYS A 325 -23.85 -20.13 24.20
CA LYS A 325 -23.70 -20.90 25.46
C LYS A 325 -22.26 -20.95 25.94
N LYS A 326 -21.33 -21.25 25.04
CA LYS A 326 -19.89 -21.32 25.38
C LYS A 326 -19.36 -19.98 25.87
N ASN A 327 -19.79 -18.88 25.23
CA ASN A 327 -19.39 -17.54 25.66
C ASN A 327 -19.94 -17.18 27.05
N ASP A 328 -21.17 -17.58 27.36
CA ASP A 328 -21.75 -17.38 28.69
C ASP A 328 -20.99 -18.18 29.75
N GLU A 329 -20.65 -19.45 29.49
CA GLU A 329 -19.83 -20.29 30.39
C GLU A 329 -18.42 -19.68 30.63
N ASP A 330 -17.74 -19.23 29.57
CA ASP A 330 -16.43 -18.59 29.66
C ASP A 330 -16.47 -17.27 30.45
N SER A 331 -17.59 -16.54 30.39
CA SER A 331 -17.79 -15.29 31.16
C SER A 331 -17.97 -15.56 32.65
N VAL A 332 -18.77 -16.58 33.00
CA VAL A 332 -18.99 -17.00 34.40
C VAL A 332 -17.71 -17.54 35.03
N GLU A 333 -16.88 -18.27 34.27
CA GLU A 333 -15.57 -18.72 34.76
C GLU A 333 -14.59 -17.57 35.03
N LYS A 334 -14.61 -16.51 34.21
CA LYS A 334 -13.74 -15.34 34.40
C LYS A 334 -14.17 -14.52 35.61
N GLU A 335 -15.46 -14.26 35.77
CA GLU A 335 -16.01 -13.58 36.96
C GLU A 335 -15.80 -14.41 38.24
N GLY A 336 -15.90 -15.74 38.15
CA GLY A 336 -15.61 -16.66 39.25
C GLY A 336 -14.13 -16.69 39.66
N LYS A 337 -13.20 -16.39 38.73
CA LYS A 337 -11.76 -16.27 39.01
C LYS A 337 -11.38 -14.88 39.56
N GLU A 338 -12.03 -13.80 39.11
CA GLU A 338 -11.83 -12.45 39.65
C GLU A 338 -12.40 -12.29 41.06
N SER A 339 -13.61 -12.79 41.32
CA SER A 339 -14.23 -12.78 42.66
C SER A 339 -13.47 -13.62 43.70
N LYS A 340 -12.79 -14.70 43.29
CA LYS A 340 -11.87 -15.46 44.16
C LYS A 340 -10.56 -14.71 44.44
N LYS A 341 -10.12 -13.83 43.53
CA LYS A 341 -8.93 -12.98 43.71
C LYS A 341 -9.20 -11.84 44.69
N GLU A 342 -10.38 -11.23 44.65
CA GLU A 342 -10.78 -10.19 45.62
C GLU A 342 -11.06 -10.73 47.02
N LYS A 343 -11.59 -11.96 47.15
CA LYS A 343 -11.76 -12.62 48.47
C LYS A 343 -10.44 -13.04 49.12
N ALA A 344 -9.35 -13.19 48.36
CA ALA A 344 -8.03 -13.52 48.88
C ALA A 344 -7.26 -12.32 49.47
N THR A 345 -7.71 -11.08 49.23
CA THR A 345 -7.09 -9.85 49.75
C THR A 345 -7.80 -9.26 50.99
N GLY A 346 -8.86 -9.91 51.49
CA GLY A 346 -9.74 -9.40 52.54
C GLY A 346 -9.53 -9.91 53.98
N GLU A 347 -8.47 -10.65 54.29
CA GLU A 347 -8.14 -11.04 55.68
C GLU A 347 -6.78 -10.47 56.13
N LYS A 348 -6.81 -9.26 56.70
CA LYS A 348 -5.82 -8.84 57.69
C LYS A 348 -6.53 -8.23 58.89
N GLN A 349 -6.67 -9.02 59.95
CA GLN A 349 -6.85 -8.50 61.30
C GLN A 349 -5.50 -8.14 61.93
N PRO A 350 -5.47 -7.15 62.84
CA PRO A 350 -4.25 -6.50 63.29
C PRO A 350 -3.62 -7.24 64.48
N LYS A 351 -2.29 -7.31 64.53
CA LYS A 351 -1.56 -7.62 65.76
C LYS A 351 -0.53 -6.52 66.06
N ASN A 352 -0.84 -5.75 67.10
CA ASN A 352 0.13 -5.07 67.94
C ASN A 352 1.16 -6.08 68.47
N LYS A 353 2.44 -5.68 68.52
CA LYS A 353 3.25 -5.79 69.74
C LYS A 353 4.57 -5.02 69.62
N ASP A 354 4.94 -4.49 70.77
CA ASP A 354 6.00 -3.54 71.08
C ASP A 354 7.44 -4.04 70.89
N LYS A 355 8.31 -3.03 70.67
CA LYS A 355 9.67 -2.80 71.19
C LYS A 355 10.58 -4.01 71.49
N GLU A 356 11.76 -4.00 70.85
CA GLU A 356 13.04 -3.85 71.57
C GLU A 356 14.20 -3.44 70.65
N HIS A 357 15.16 -2.72 71.25
CA HIS A 357 16.35 -2.08 70.68
C HIS A 357 17.48 -3.07 70.30
N VAL A 358 18.34 -2.67 69.34
CA VAL A 358 19.79 -2.34 69.51
C VAL A 358 20.58 -2.51 68.18
N ASN A 359 21.24 -1.42 67.78
CA ASN A 359 22.47 -1.19 66.98
C ASN A 359 23.16 -2.34 66.21
N ASN A 360 23.56 -2.08 64.96
CA ASN A 360 24.86 -1.48 64.53
C ASN A 360 24.88 -1.35 62.99
N LYS A 361 25.29 -0.21 62.40
CA LYS A 361 26.60 0.03 61.72
C LYS A 361 26.89 -0.95 60.57
N ASP A 362 27.25 -0.60 59.34
CA ASP A 362 28.01 0.53 58.79
C ASP A 362 27.68 0.76 57.28
N GLU A 363 28.04 1.96 56.84
CA GLU A 363 28.28 2.52 55.49
C GLU A 363 28.60 1.52 54.34
N LEU A 364 27.98 1.67 53.17
CA LEU A 364 28.38 2.52 52.03
C LEU A 364 27.37 2.43 50.88
#